data_AF-A0A536GZG4-F1
#
_entry.id   AF-A0A536GZG4-F1
#
_cell.length_a   1.000
_cell.length_b   1.000
_cell.length_c   1.000
_cell.angle_alpha   90.00
_cell.angle_beta   90.00
_cell.angle_gamma   90.00
#
_symmetry.space_group_name_H-M   'P 1'
#
loop_
_entity.id
_entity.type
_entity.pdbx_description
1 polymer ?
#
loop_
_entity_poly.entity_id
_entity_poly.type
_entity_poly.pdbx_seq_one_letter_code
_entity_poly.pdbx_strand_id
1 'polypeptide(L)'
;FSLDPKHEPTIYGAVTKREAYLENVSQKEEGGPVDFYDSSYTQNGRATFELSALGWVEDARNIRPADVLLILNRNENIIPGVARLDSEHAAAYFMLGETQGTSAGGKDEMGKALRVPGTNPFFPLRHEQQGNRFLELHRSRPFEVYLMNTGRVGGPEASPNSKKLTIEFSSAIVKAIAEGTITWTADSDFGYEVAEGVPGVDDIEVLQPKRLYERTGRGDEYRALVQRFKQERVAELQKYPGLDQEIVAAIR
;
A
#
# COMPACT_ATOMS: atom_id res chain seq x y z
N PHE A 1 -9.13 -8.05 9.36
CA PHE A 1 -10.17 -8.02 8.31
C PHE A 1 -11.48 -7.79 9.01
N SER A 2 -11.86 -6.55 9.27
CA SER A 2 -13.12 -6.23 9.94
C SER A 2 -13.45 -4.77 9.66
N LEU A 3 -14.74 -4.45 9.61
CA LEU A 3 -15.22 -3.07 9.52
C LEU A 3 -15.57 -2.59 10.93
N ASP A 4 -14.81 -1.63 11.45
CA ASP A 4 -14.98 -1.11 12.80
C ASP A 4 -15.57 0.31 12.72
N PRO A 5 -16.75 0.58 13.30
CA PRO A 5 -17.31 1.94 13.31
C PRO A 5 -16.40 3.00 13.95
N LYS A 6 -15.44 2.60 14.80
CA LYS A 6 -14.44 3.50 15.37
C LYS A 6 -13.41 3.97 14.34
N HIS A 7 -12.98 3.08 13.44
CA HIS A 7 -11.91 3.34 12.48
C HIS A 7 -12.45 3.72 11.09
N GLU A 8 -13.58 3.16 10.68
CA GLU A 8 -14.22 3.40 9.39
C GLU A 8 -15.71 3.83 9.51
N PRO A 9 -16.05 4.88 10.29
CA PRO A 9 -17.44 5.26 10.59
C PRO A 9 -18.28 5.55 9.33
N THR A 10 -17.68 6.16 8.31
CA THR A 10 -18.39 6.48 7.06
C THR A 10 -18.78 5.22 6.30
N ILE A 11 -17.85 4.28 6.14
CA ILE A 11 -18.12 3.02 5.42
C ILE A 11 -19.10 2.18 6.25
N TYR A 12 -18.89 2.06 7.56
CA TYR A 12 -19.82 1.38 8.47
C TYR A 12 -21.24 1.93 8.35
N GLY A 13 -21.39 3.25 8.37
CA GLY A 13 -22.69 3.92 8.21
C GLY A 13 -23.33 3.71 6.84
N ALA A 14 -22.55 3.46 5.78
CA ALA A 14 -23.08 3.15 4.46
C ALA A 14 -23.52 1.68 4.34
N VAL A 15 -22.72 0.73 4.82
CA VAL A 15 -23.01 -0.71 4.69
C VAL A 15 -24.12 -1.21 5.62
N THR A 16 -24.46 -0.44 6.66
CA THR A 16 -25.53 -0.78 7.60
C THR A 16 -26.88 -0.20 7.18
N LYS A 17 -26.96 0.49 6.04
CA LYS A 17 -28.23 0.95 5.47
C LYS A 17 -29.00 -0.19 4.83
N ARG A 18 -30.33 -0.04 4.78
CA ARG A 18 -31.25 -1.04 4.22
C ARG A 18 -30.98 -1.32 2.74
N GLU A 19 -30.48 -0.33 2.01
CA GLU A 19 -30.19 -0.38 0.58
C GLU A 19 -28.85 -1.07 0.28
N ALA A 20 -27.99 -1.28 1.28
CA ALA A 20 -26.73 -1.96 1.10
C ALA A 20 -26.96 -3.45 0.85
N TYR A 21 -26.20 -4.01 -0.09
CA TYR A 21 -26.16 -5.45 -0.34
C TYR A 21 -24.87 -6.03 0.24
N LEU A 22 -24.99 -7.07 1.06
CA LEU A 22 -23.89 -7.75 1.72
C LEU A 22 -23.68 -9.14 1.10
N GLU A 23 -22.46 -9.42 0.69
CA GLU A 23 -22.04 -10.70 0.12
C GLU A 23 -21.11 -11.41 1.09
N ASN A 24 -21.45 -12.64 1.49
CA ASN A 24 -20.65 -13.48 2.38
C ASN A 24 -20.28 -12.82 3.73
N VAL A 25 -21.18 -12.03 4.29
CA VAL A 25 -21.03 -11.43 5.63
C VAL A 25 -21.99 -12.13 6.59
N SER A 26 -21.48 -12.53 7.76
CA SER A 26 -22.24 -13.30 8.74
C SER A 26 -23.29 -12.48 9.48
N GLN A 27 -24.34 -13.18 9.92
CA GLN A 27 -25.34 -12.69 10.86
C GLN A 27 -25.54 -13.80 11.89
N LYS A 28 -25.46 -13.49 13.19
CA LYS A 28 -25.54 -14.51 14.24
C LYS A 28 -26.94 -15.12 14.38
N GLU A 29 -27.96 -14.29 14.19
CA GLU A 29 -29.37 -14.64 14.35
C GLU A 29 -30.17 -14.00 13.22
N GLU A 30 -31.24 -14.66 12.78
CA GLU A 30 -32.11 -14.13 11.72
C GLU A 30 -32.66 -12.75 12.12
N GLY A 31 -32.35 -11.73 11.33
CA GLY A 31 -32.76 -10.35 11.61
C GLY A 31 -31.91 -9.61 12.66
N GLY A 32 -30.86 -10.23 13.20
CA GLY A 32 -29.91 -9.61 14.12
C GLY A 32 -28.91 -8.66 13.46
N PRO A 33 -27.99 -8.03 14.21
CA PRO A 33 -26.93 -7.23 13.62
C PRO A 33 -25.96 -8.10 12.81
N VAL A 34 -25.37 -7.49 11.79
CA VAL A 34 -24.31 -8.09 10.98
C VAL A 34 -23.05 -8.25 11.84
N ASP A 35 -22.38 -9.40 11.71
CA ASP A 35 -21.09 -9.66 12.33
C ASP A 35 -19.97 -9.52 11.30
N PHE A 36 -19.36 -8.32 11.25
CA PHE A 36 -18.22 -8.03 10.36
C PHE A 36 -16.90 -8.68 10.82
N TYR A 37 -16.88 -9.35 11.97
CA TYR A 37 -15.69 -10.00 12.51
C TYR A 37 -15.67 -11.51 12.26
N ASP A 38 -16.83 -12.10 11.98
CA ASP A 38 -16.91 -13.52 11.65
C ASP A 38 -16.44 -13.78 10.22
N SER A 39 -15.28 -14.43 10.12
CA SER A 39 -14.68 -14.87 8.87
C SER A 39 -14.71 -16.40 8.70
N SER A 40 -15.57 -17.10 9.42
CA SER A 40 -15.65 -18.57 9.42
C SER A 40 -15.97 -19.15 8.04
N TYR A 41 -16.81 -18.46 7.27
CA TYR A 41 -17.11 -18.82 5.88
C TYR A 41 -16.03 -18.31 4.90
N THR A 42 -15.66 -17.04 5.02
CA THR A 42 -14.63 -16.41 4.18
C THR A 42 -14.03 -15.18 4.85
N GLN A 43 -12.79 -14.83 4.48
CA GLN A 43 -12.17 -13.56 4.85
C GLN A 43 -12.47 -12.43 3.86
N ASN A 44 -13.19 -12.71 2.77
CA ASN A 44 -13.50 -11.78 1.68
C ASN A 44 -15.01 -11.48 1.66
N GLY A 45 -15.55 -11.08 2.81
CA GLY A 45 -16.89 -10.51 2.89
C GLY A 45 -16.92 -9.16 2.18
N ARG A 46 -17.99 -8.87 1.44
CA ARG A 46 -18.11 -7.67 0.60
C ARG A 46 -19.43 -6.96 0.85
N ALA A 47 -19.44 -5.67 0.56
CA ALA A 47 -20.63 -4.86 0.58
C ALA A 47 -20.67 -3.99 -0.68
N THR A 48 -21.87 -3.80 -1.22
CA THR A 48 -22.14 -2.79 -2.25
C THR A 48 -23.20 -1.84 -1.72
N PHE A 49 -23.00 -0.56 -1.96
CA PHE A 49 -23.91 0.51 -1.55
C PHE A 49 -23.80 1.66 -2.54
N GLU A 50 -24.87 2.43 -2.67
CA GLU A 50 -24.87 3.65 -3.47
C GLU A 50 -23.87 4.66 -2.91
N LEU A 51 -23.10 5.35 -3.75
CA LEU A 51 -22.14 6.36 -3.29
C LEU A 51 -22.81 7.40 -2.39
N SER A 52 -24.06 7.78 -2.69
CA SER A 52 -24.87 8.72 -1.91
C SER A 52 -25.00 8.33 -0.43
N ALA A 53 -24.82 7.04 -0.10
CA ALA A 53 -24.83 6.55 1.27
C ALA A 53 -23.71 7.14 2.14
N LEU A 54 -22.60 7.58 1.55
CA LEU A 54 -21.45 8.19 2.25
C LEU A 54 -21.79 9.59 2.81
N GLY A 55 -22.79 10.27 2.27
CA GLY A 55 -23.23 11.60 2.72
C GLY A 55 -22.38 12.79 2.25
N TRP A 56 -21.25 12.56 1.57
CA TRP A 56 -20.35 13.60 1.05
C TRP A 56 -19.86 13.29 -0.38
N VAL A 57 -20.77 12.98 -1.29
CA VAL A 57 -20.40 12.63 -2.68
C VAL A 57 -20.21 13.87 -3.55
N GLU A 58 -19.19 13.84 -4.40
CA GLU A 58 -19.00 14.81 -5.50
C GLU A 58 -19.36 14.15 -6.84
N ASP A 59 -19.83 14.95 -7.79
CA ASP A 59 -20.09 14.46 -9.15
C ASP A 59 -18.78 14.02 -9.81
N ALA A 60 -18.73 12.80 -10.33
CA ALA A 60 -17.55 12.28 -11.01
C ALA A 60 -17.13 13.12 -12.24
N ARG A 61 -18.02 13.95 -12.77
CA ARG A 61 -17.72 14.90 -13.86
C ARG A 61 -16.92 16.13 -13.38
N ASN A 62 -16.89 16.38 -12.08
CA ASN A 62 -16.18 17.49 -11.44
C ASN A 62 -14.81 17.06 -10.89
N ILE A 63 -14.32 15.86 -11.22
CA ILE A 63 -13.04 15.35 -10.73
C ILE A 63 -11.92 16.27 -11.21
N ARG A 64 -11.30 16.97 -10.25
CA ARG A 64 -10.09 17.72 -10.48
C ARG A 64 -8.92 16.76 -10.73
N PRO A 65 -7.88 17.21 -11.44
CA PRO A 65 -6.70 16.38 -11.62
C PRO A 65 -6.09 15.95 -10.28
N ALA A 66 -5.50 14.77 -10.24
CA ALA A 66 -4.87 14.25 -9.03
C ALA A 66 -3.61 15.05 -8.68
N ASP A 67 -3.47 15.41 -7.41
CA ASP A 67 -2.26 16.04 -6.85
C ASP A 67 -1.32 15.00 -6.21
N VAL A 68 -1.86 13.86 -5.77
CA VAL A 68 -1.14 12.81 -5.04
C VAL A 68 -1.59 11.42 -5.49
N LEU A 69 -0.65 10.49 -5.59
CA LEU A 69 -0.90 9.05 -5.70
C LEU A 69 -0.21 8.30 -4.56
N LEU A 70 -0.97 7.45 -3.86
CA LEU A 70 -0.45 6.54 -2.84
C LEU A 70 -0.38 5.12 -3.38
N ILE A 71 0.83 4.57 -3.47
CA ILE A 71 1.07 3.16 -3.76
C ILE A 71 1.13 2.42 -2.43
N LEU A 72 0.08 1.68 -2.12
CA LEU A 72 0.01 0.88 -0.89
C LEU A 72 0.85 -0.39 -1.04
N ASN A 73 1.76 -0.61 -0.10
CA ASN A 73 2.66 -1.77 -0.09
C ASN A 73 2.53 -2.47 1.26
N ARG A 74 1.68 -3.50 1.35
CA ARG A 74 1.58 -4.26 2.59
C ARG A 74 2.79 -5.17 2.71
N ASN A 75 3.75 -4.76 3.54
CA ASN A 75 5.02 -5.46 3.73
C ASN A 75 5.25 -5.84 5.19
N GLU A 76 6.25 -6.68 5.48
CA GLU A 76 6.67 -6.97 6.85
C GLU A 76 8.19 -6.76 7.04
N ASN A 77 8.86 -6.21 6.03
CA ASN A 77 10.33 -6.27 5.91
C ASN A 77 10.97 -4.91 6.21
N ILE A 78 11.61 -4.31 5.20
CA ILE A 78 12.41 -3.08 5.30
C ILE A 78 11.77 -1.89 4.57
N ILE A 79 10.52 -2.02 4.11
CA ILE A 79 9.80 -0.90 3.48
C ILE A 79 9.37 0.09 4.56
N PRO A 80 9.76 1.37 4.44
CA PRO A 80 9.43 2.40 5.43
C PRO A 80 7.92 2.67 5.47
N GLY A 81 7.44 3.27 6.56
CA GLY A 81 6.05 3.71 6.68
C GLY A 81 5.60 4.57 5.50
N VAL A 82 6.48 5.47 5.04
CA VAL A 82 6.27 6.24 3.80
C VAL A 82 7.61 6.60 3.14
N ALA A 83 7.65 6.55 1.82
CA ALA A 83 8.72 7.07 0.98
C ALA A 83 8.15 7.95 -0.14
N ARG A 84 8.83 9.05 -0.49
CA ARG A 84 8.50 9.90 -1.64
C ARG A 84 9.30 9.44 -2.84
N LEU A 85 8.63 9.21 -3.95
CA LEU A 85 9.19 8.65 -5.17
C LEU A 85 9.33 9.76 -6.23
N ASP A 86 10.44 9.73 -6.97
CA ASP A 86 10.53 10.45 -8.24
C ASP A 86 9.75 9.70 -9.34
N SER A 87 9.82 10.20 -10.58
CA SER A 87 9.03 9.66 -11.69
C SER A 87 9.39 8.20 -12.01
N GLU A 88 10.68 7.90 -12.04
CA GLU A 88 11.22 6.61 -12.44
C GLU A 88 10.98 5.56 -11.33
N HIS A 89 11.20 5.92 -10.06
CA HIS A 89 10.84 5.09 -8.93
C HIS A 89 9.32 4.86 -8.88
N ALA A 90 8.50 5.90 -9.08
CA ALA A 90 7.05 5.77 -9.09
C ALA A 90 6.56 4.78 -10.14
N ALA A 91 7.06 4.88 -11.38
CA ALA A 91 6.76 3.94 -12.45
C ALA A 91 7.22 2.51 -12.11
N ALA A 92 8.41 2.37 -11.50
CA ALA A 92 8.96 1.08 -11.11
C ALA A 92 8.13 0.42 -10.00
N TYR A 93 7.81 1.14 -8.92
CA TYR A 93 6.98 0.63 -7.83
C TYR A 93 5.54 0.37 -8.25
N PHE A 94 5.00 1.13 -9.20
CA PHE A 94 3.71 0.85 -9.82
C PHE A 94 3.72 -0.47 -10.61
N MET A 95 4.79 -0.75 -11.35
CA MET A 95 4.96 -2.02 -12.08
C MET A 95 5.25 -3.20 -11.17
N LEU A 96 6.01 -2.98 -10.09
CA LEU A 96 6.29 -4.03 -9.11
C LEU A 96 5.02 -4.43 -8.36
N GLY A 97 4.19 -3.45 -7.97
CA GLY A 97 2.97 -3.65 -7.18
C GLY A 97 3.14 -4.67 -6.06
N GLU A 98 4.21 -4.50 -5.28
CA GLU A 98 4.56 -5.47 -4.25
C GLU A 98 3.54 -5.43 -3.13
N THR A 99 2.94 -6.58 -2.82
CA THR A 99 1.98 -6.72 -1.74
C THR A 99 2.01 -8.15 -1.20
N GLN A 100 1.34 -8.38 -0.07
CA GLN A 100 1.07 -9.73 0.41
C GLN A 100 -0.25 -10.22 -0.19
N GLY A 101 -0.23 -11.41 -0.81
CA GLY A 101 -1.40 -12.03 -1.39
C GLY A 101 -2.54 -12.14 -0.38
N THR A 102 -3.73 -11.71 -0.83
CA THR A 102 -4.92 -11.64 0.00
C THR A 102 -5.76 -12.91 -0.15
N SER A 103 -6.73 -13.10 0.76
CA SER A 103 -7.71 -14.19 0.66
C SER A 103 -8.56 -14.15 -0.61
N ALA A 104 -8.70 -12.97 -1.24
CA ALA A 104 -9.37 -12.83 -2.52
C ALA A 104 -8.60 -13.48 -3.70
N GLY A 105 -7.28 -13.61 -3.59
CA GLY A 105 -6.44 -14.34 -4.55
C GLY A 105 -6.50 -15.86 -4.43
N GLY A 106 -7.28 -16.37 -3.47
CA GLY A 106 -7.39 -17.81 -3.19
C GLY A 106 -6.24 -18.38 -2.35
N LYS A 107 -6.36 -19.67 -1.99
CA LYS A 107 -5.41 -20.36 -1.10
C LYS A 107 -3.97 -20.37 -1.63
N ASP A 108 -3.80 -20.31 -2.95
CA ASP A 108 -2.49 -20.38 -3.59
C ASP A 108 -1.71 -19.07 -3.49
N GLU A 109 -2.37 -17.94 -3.27
CA GLU A 109 -1.74 -16.62 -3.16
C GLU A 109 -1.66 -16.11 -1.72
N MET A 110 -2.58 -16.55 -0.86
CA MET A 110 -2.66 -16.13 0.54
C MET A 110 -1.31 -16.27 1.27
N GLY A 111 -0.83 -15.14 1.80
CA GLY A 111 0.39 -15.09 2.60
C GLY A 111 1.70 -15.06 1.80
N LYS A 112 1.65 -15.22 0.47
CA LYS A 112 2.84 -15.10 -0.39
C LYS A 112 3.13 -13.63 -0.73
N ALA A 113 4.40 -13.29 -0.88
CA ALA A 113 4.79 -12.02 -1.49
C ALA A 113 4.45 -12.07 -2.98
N LEU A 114 3.67 -11.11 -3.45
CA LEU A 114 3.27 -10.97 -4.85
C LEU A 114 3.92 -9.73 -5.44
N ARG A 115 4.19 -9.80 -6.75
CA ARG A 115 4.55 -8.66 -7.58
C ARG A 115 3.64 -8.65 -8.79
N VAL A 116 2.70 -7.71 -8.81
CA VAL A 116 1.65 -7.62 -9.82
C VAL A 116 1.48 -6.15 -10.21
N PRO A 117 1.63 -5.76 -11.49
CA PRO A 117 1.47 -4.38 -11.92
C PRO A 117 0.14 -3.77 -11.44
N GLY A 118 0.17 -2.50 -11.06
CA GLY A 118 -0.89 -1.87 -10.25
C GLY A 118 -2.31 -1.90 -10.83
N THR A 119 -2.51 -2.12 -12.13
CA THR A 119 -3.85 -2.21 -12.73
C THR A 119 -4.28 -3.64 -13.11
N ASN A 120 -3.44 -4.64 -12.83
CA ASN A 120 -3.79 -6.04 -13.07
C ASN A 120 -4.76 -6.58 -12.01
N PRO A 121 -5.65 -7.53 -12.38
CA PRO A 121 -5.72 -8.27 -13.66
C PRO A 121 -6.52 -7.56 -14.77
N PHE A 122 -6.80 -6.26 -14.66
CA PHE A 122 -7.74 -5.56 -15.53
C PHE A 122 -7.09 -4.78 -16.68
N PHE A 123 -5.77 -4.86 -16.86
CA PHE A 123 -5.10 -4.19 -17.96
C PHE A 123 -5.11 -5.06 -19.23
N PRO A 124 -5.77 -4.62 -20.32
CA PRO A 124 -5.99 -5.48 -21.49
C PRO A 124 -4.81 -5.47 -22.49
N LEU A 125 -3.82 -4.60 -22.30
CA LEU A 125 -2.67 -4.46 -23.20
C LEU A 125 -1.41 -5.12 -22.58
N ARG A 126 -0.27 -5.00 -23.27
CA ARG A 126 1.02 -5.51 -22.78
C ARG A 126 1.42 -4.76 -21.50
N HIS A 127 1.76 -5.48 -20.43
CA HIS A 127 1.96 -4.88 -19.09
C HIS A 127 2.99 -3.76 -19.07
N GLU A 128 4.07 -3.82 -19.86
CA GLU A 128 5.07 -2.76 -19.98
C GLU A 128 4.47 -1.39 -20.36
N GLN A 129 3.35 -1.36 -21.10
CA GLN A 129 2.70 -0.12 -21.49
C GLN A 129 2.12 0.63 -20.29
N GLN A 130 1.80 -0.08 -19.19
CA GLN A 130 1.34 0.55 -17.95
C GLN A 130 2.44 1.44 -17.36
N GLY A 131 3.64 0.89 -17.17
CA GLY A 131 4.78 1.59 -16.60
C GLY A 131 5.26 2.75 -17.47
N ASN A 132 5.39 2.53 -18.78
CA ASN A 132 5.82 3.58 -19.70
C ASN A 132 4.79 4.71 -19.77
N ARG A 133 3.49 4.37 -19.83
CA ARG A 133 2.42 5.37 -19.83
C ARG A 133 2.35 6.12 -18.50
N PHE A 134 2.56 5.45 -17.38
CA PHE A 134 2.63 6.08 -16.08
C PHE A 134 3.75 7.12 -16.04
N LEU A 135 4.96 6.74 -16.49
CA LEU A 135 6.12 7.62 -16.51
C LEU A 135 5.90 8.85 -17.39
N GLU A 136 5.33 8.65 -18.59
CA GLU A 136 4.95 9.73 -19.49
C GLU A 136 3.96 10.69 -18.83
N LEU A 137 2.91 10.17 -18.19
CA LEU A 137 1.89 10.97 -17.52
C LEU A 137 2.49 11.80 -16.37
N HIS A 138 3.26 11.16 -15.49
CA HIS A 138 3.88 11.82 -14.34
C HIS A 138 4.84 12.94 -14.77
N ARG A 139 5.61 12.74 -15.84
CA ARG A 139 6.48 13.80 -16.39
C ARG A 139 5.70 14.92 -17.07
N SER A 140 4.62 14.59 -17.79
CA SER A 140 3.78 15.59 -18.48
C SER A 140 2.98 16.46 -17.50
N ARG A 141 2.66 15.89 -16.33
CA ARG A 141 1.89 16.54 -15.28
C ARG A 141 2.33 15.97 -13.92
N PRO A 142 3.28 16.62 -13.24
CA PRO A 142 3.75 16.16 -11.95
C PRO A 142 2.63 16.15 -10.92
N PHE A 143 2.43 15.01 -10.28
CA PHE A 143 1.68 14.81 -9.05
C PHE A 143 2.60 14.08 -8.09
N GLU A 144 2.45 14.23 -6.79
CA GLU A 144 3.37 13.58 -5.86
C GLU A 144 3.04 12.08 -5.74
N VAL A 145 4.06 11.23 -5.72
CA VAL A 145 3.87 9.78 -5.58
C VAL A 145 4.57 9.30 -4.32
N TYR A 146 3.82 8.56 -3.51
CA TYR A 146 4.33 7.99 -2.26
C TYR A 146 4.15 6.48 -2.24
N LEU A 147 5.19 5.78 -1.79
CA LEU A 147 5.10 4.37 -1.38
C LEU A 147 4.75 4.34 0.11
N MET A 148 3.66 3.68 0.47
CA MET A 148 3.19 3.65 1.86
C MET A 148 3.06 2.22 2.36
N ASN A 149 3.79 1.88 3.43
CA ASN A 149 3.69 0.58 4.06
C ASN A 149 2.49 0.52 5.00
N THR A 150 1.58 -0.41 4.77
CA THR A 150 0.37 -0.64 5.58
C THR A 150 0.44 -1.94 6.40
N GLY A 151 1.61 -2.58 6.43
CA GLY A 151 1.87 -3.80 7.19
C GLY A 151 2.73 -3.55 8.42
N ARG A 152 3.96 -4.06 8.39
CA ARG A 152 4.92 -4.09 9.48
C ARG A 152 6.33 -3.81 8.96
N VAL A 153 7.25 -3.56 9.88
CA VAL A 153 8.69 -3.53 9.65
C VAL A 153 9.39 -4.44 10.65
N GLY A 154 10.58 -4.94 10.31
CA GLY A 154 11.38 -5.75 11.24
C GLY A 154 10.98 -7.23 11.32
N GLY A 155 10.11 -7.70 10.44
CA GLY A 155 9.68 -9.09 10.33
C GLY A 155 8.19 -9.31 10.61
N PRO A 156 7.74 -10.58 10.53
CA PRO A 156 6.34 -10.94 10.72
C PRO A 156 5.86 -10.66 12.15
N GLU A 157 4.55 -10.69 12.37
CA GLU A 157 3.93 -10.38 13.67
C GLU A 157 4.49 -11.19 14.84
N ALA A 158 4.88 -12.45 14.62
CA ALA A 158 5.47 -13.30 15.66
C ALA A 158 6.93 -12.92 16.02
N SER A 159 7.58 -12.04 15.25
CA SER A 159 8.96 -11.61 15.52
C SER A 159 9.01 -10.62 16.69
N PRO A 160 9.92 -10.80 17.66
CA PRO A 160 10.02 -9.94 18.85
C PRO A 160 10.38 -8.48 18.51
N ASN A 161 10.96 -8.24 17.33
CA ASN A 161 11.38 -6.91 16.87
C ASN A 161 10.44 -6.35 15.79
N SER A 162 9.28 -6.97 15.56
CA SER A 162 8.34 -6.50 14.54
C SER A 162 7.54 -5.30 15.04
N LYS A 163 7.48 -4.24 14.23
CA LYS A 163 6.69 -3.04 14.50
C LYS A 163 5.58 -2.90 13.48
N LYS A 164 4.33 -2.79 13.94
CA LYS A 164 3.15 -2.64 13.08
C LYS A 164 2.97 -1.18 12.69
N LEU A 165 2.71 -0.91 11.40
CA LEU A 165 2.11 0.37 11.01
C LEU A 165 0.64 0.33 11.42
N THR A 166 0.30 1.09 12.46
CA THR A 166 -1.07 1.17 12.96
C THR A 166 -1.95 1.99 12.02
N ILE A 167 -3.26 1.92 12.21
CA ILE A 167 -4.23 2.74 11.46
C ILE A 167 -4.02 4.22 11.80
N GLU A 168 -3.69 4.51 13.05
CA GLU A 168 -3.37 5.86 13.54
C GLU A 168 -2.14 6.42 12.84
N PHE A 169 -1.04 5.65 12.75
CA PHE A 169 0.16 6.08 12.01
C PHE A 169 -0.13 6.24 10.53
N SER A 170 -0.90 5.32 9.94
CA SER A 170 -1.28 5.41 8.53
C SER A 170 -2.10 6.68 8.25
N SER A 171 -3.05 6.99 9.12
CA SER A 171 -3.87 8.21 9.02
C SER A 171 -3.04 9.47 9.22
N ALA A 172 -2.09 9.46 10.15
CA ALA A 172 -1.16 10.56 10.38
C ALA A 172 -0.27 10.83 9.16
N ILE A 173 0.24 9.76 8.51
CA ILE A 173 1.01 9.85 7.26
C ILE A 173 0.16 10.48 6.15
N VAL A 174 -1.05 9.97 5.90
CA VAL A 174 -1.94 10.50 4.84
C VAL A 174 -2.28 11.97 5.09
N LYS A 175 -2.56 12.33 6.35
CA LYS A 175 -2.81 13.72 6.74
C LYS A 175 -1.57 14.58 6.49
N ALA A 176 -0.39 14.13 6.90
CA ALA A 176 0.85 14.88 6.73
C ALA A 176 1.25 15.05 5.26
N ILE A 177 0.94 14.08 4.40
CA ILE A 177 1.05 14.21 2.94
C ILE A 177 0.12 15.34 2.45
N ALA A 178 -1.16 15.29 2.82
CA ALA A 178 -2.13 16.29 2.40
C ALA A 178 -1.81 17.71 2.92
N GLU A 179 -1.17 17.83 4.08
CA GLU A 179 -0.77 19.10 4.69
C GLU A 179 0.66 19.55 4.30
N GLY A 180 1.44 18.70 3.63
CA GLY A 180 2.84 18.97 3.27
C GLY A 180 3.78 19.11 4.47
N THR A 181 3.52 18.38 5.56
CA THR A 181 4.23 18.53 6.85
C THR A 181 5.27 17.46 7.15
N ILE A 182 5.56 16.58 6.18
CA ILE A 182 6.60 15.55 6.30
C ILE A 182 7.97 16.16 6.03
N THR A 183 8.94 15.86 6.90
CA THR A 183 10.36 16.11 6.61
C THR A 183 10.99 14.89 5.98
N TRP A 184 11.87 15.09 5.00
CA TRP A 184 12.41 14.04 4.15
C TRP A 184 13.93 13.96 4.24
N THR A 185 14.46 12.75 4.09
CA THR A 185 15.90 12.51 3.92
C THR A 185 16.12 11.45 2.84
N ALA A 186 17.27 11.51 2.16
CA ALA A 186 17.59 10.58 1.09
C ALA A 186 17.88 9.18 1.63
N ASP A 187 17.28 8.15 1.03
CA ASP A 187 17.59 6.76 1.32
C ASP A 187 18.84 6.33 0.53
N SER A 188 19.90 5.95 1.26
CA SER A 188 21.16 5.53 0.64
C SER A 188 21.08 4.19 -0.08
N ASP A 189 20.08 3.38 0.24
CA ASP A 189 19.98 2.00 -0.21
C ASP A 189 19.11 1.91 -1.47
N PHE A 190 17.98 2.61 -1.54
CA PHE A 190 17.00 2.53 -2.63
C PHE A 190 16.83 3.83 -3.43
N GLY A 191 17.47 4.94 -3.06
CA GLY A 191 17.51 6.15 -3.89
C GLY A 191 16.28 7.07 -3.84
N TYR A 192 15.16 6.61 -3.26
CA TYR A 192 14.02 7.45 -2.93
C TYR A 192 14.25 8.28 -1.65
N GLU A 193 13.29 9.12 -1.26
CA GLU A 193 13.33 9.81 0.03
C GLU A 193 12.46 9.09 1.07
N VAL A 194 12.96 8.99 2.30
CA VAL A 194 12.21 8.46 3.46
C VAL A 194 11.86 9.57 4.42
N ALA A 195 10.77 9.40 5.15
CA ALA A 195 10.38 10.36 6.17
C ALA A 195 11.42 10.39 7.32
N GLU A 196 11.88 11.60 7.63
CA GLU A 196 12.63 11.92 8.85
C GLU A 196 11.71 12.23 10.02
N GLY A 197 10.51 12.75 9.74
CA GLY A 197 9.49 13.01 10.75
C GLY A 197 8.12 13.16 10.13
N VAL A 198 7.11 12.64 10.82
CA VAL A 198 5.69 12.77 10.46
C VAL A 198 4.92 13.18 11.72
N PRO A 199 4.23 14.33 11.75
CA PRO A 199 3.39 14.69 12.88
C PRO A 199 2.36 13.60 13.18
N GLY A 200 2.34 13.10 14.42
CA GLY A 200 1.45 12.01 14.84
C GLY A 200 2.02 10.60 14.68
N VAL A 201 3.26 10.44 14.22
CA VAL A 201 4.02 9.19 14.27
C VAL A 201 5.18 9.35 15.24
N ASP A 202 5.08 8.70 16.41
CA ASP A 202 6.05 8.81 17.51
C ASP A 202 7.16 7.75 17.45
N ASP A 203 7.10 6.82 16.50
CA ASP A 203 8.10 5.77 16.31
C ASP A 203 8.90 5.97 15.02
N ILE A 204 10.10 6.56 15.15
CA ILE A 204 10.99 6.79 14.01
C ILE A 204 11.45 5.50 13.32
N GLU A 205 11.45 4.36 14.02
CA GLU A 205 11.92 3.10 13.46
C GLU A 205 10.92 2.49 12.46
N VAL A 206 9.65 2.89 12.52
CA VAL A 206 8.68 2.51 11.48
C VAL A 206 8.84 3.33 10.21
N LEU A 207 9.30 4.58 10.34
CA LEU A 207 9.62 5.45 9.21
C LEU A 207 11.00 5.13 8.62
N GLN A 208 11.95 4.67 9.44
CA GLN A 208 13.31 4.34 9.05
C GLN A 208 13.71 2.94 9.55
N PRO A 209 13.28 1.87 8.86
CA PRO A 209 13.49 0.48 9.31
C PRO A 209 14.96 0.11 9.52
N LYS A 210 15.90 0.73 8.81
CA LYS A 210 17.34 0.52 9.02
C LYS A 210 17.75 0.68 10.48
N ARG A 211 17.21 1.69 11.17
CA ARG A 211 17.46 1.96 12.59
C ARG A 211 17.03 0.80 13.49
N LEU A 212 15.86 0.22 13.20
CA LEU A 212 15.34 -0.96 13.90
C LEU A 212 16.30 -2.14 13.79
N TYR A 213 16.73 -2.44 12.56
CA TYR A 213 17.62 -3.56 12.30
C TYR A 213 19.00 -3.35 12.94
N GLU A 214 19.55 -2.14 12.88
CA GLU A 214 20.82 -1.81 13.52
C GLU A 214 20.74 -1.92 15.05
N ARG A 215 19.73 -1.30 15.68
CA ARG A 215 19.52 -1.36 17.14
C ARG A 215 19.35 -2.79 17.65
N THR A 216 18.74 -3.66 16.84
CA THR A 216 18.46 -5.06 17.21
C THR A 216 19.58 -6.02 16.83
N GLY A 217 20.73 -5.52 16.38
CA GLY A 217 21.89 -6.35 16.00
C GLY A 217 21.70 -7.12 14.69
N ARG A 218 20.70 -6.74 13.88
CA ARG A 218 20.29 -7.39 12.62
C ARG A 218 20.77 -6.60 11.39
N GLY A 219 21.83 -5.82 11.52
CA GLY A 219 22.37 -5.01 10.42
C GLY A 219 22.84 -5.84 9.21
N ASP A 220 23.39 -7.03 9.44
CA ASP A 220 23.74 -7.97 8.35
C ASP A 220 22.51 -8.48 7.60
N GLU A 221 21.44 -8.79 8.33
CA GLU A 221 20.16 -9.19 7.75
C GLU A 221 19.58 -8.07 6.88
N TYR A 222 19.59 -6.83 7.37
CA TYR A 222 19.14 -5.66 6.60
C TYR A 222 19.91 -5.53 5.28
N ARG A 223 21.25 -5.59 5.32
CA ARG A 223 22.09 -5.51 4.10
C ARG A 223 21.77 -6.64 3.12
N ALA A 224 21.58 -7.87 3.62
CA ALA A 224 21.20 -9.00 2.79
C ALA A 224 19.82 -8.80 2.15
N LEU A 225 18.85 -8.25 2.89
CA LEU A 225 17.51 -7.92 2.38
C LEU A 225 17.57 -6.84 1.28
N VAL A 226 18.36 -5.78 1.48
CA VAL A 226 18.56 -4.72 0.47
C VAL A 226 19.10 -5.31 -0.83
N GLN A 227 20.18 -6.08 -0.75
CA GLN A 227 20.80 -6.70 -1.93
C GLN A 227 19.84 -7.66 -2.64
N ARG A 228 19.13 -8.49 -1.88
CA ARG A 228 18.13 -9.40 -2.42
C ARG A 228 17.01 -8.66 -3.13
N PHE A 229 16.46 -7.60 -2.54
CA PHE A 229 15.35 -6.86 -3.15
C PHE A 229 15.75 -6.11 -4.41
N LYS A 230 16.95 -5.51 -4.47
CA LYS A 230 17.47 -4.92 -5.71
C LYS A 230 17.52 -5.95 -6.83
N GLN A 231 18.11 -7.12 -6.54
CA GLN A 231 18.21 -8.21 -7.52
C GLN A 231 16.85 -8.74 -7.96
N GLU A 232 15.96 -9.05 -7.01
CA GLU A 232 14.64 -9.59 -7.31
C GLU A 232 13.76 -8.61 -8.08
N ARG A 233 13.78 -7.32 -7.72
CA ARG A 233 12.98 -6.29 -8.41
C ARG A 233 13.47 -6.06 -9.82
N VAL A 234 14.79 -6.03 -10.05
CA VAL A 234 15.35 -5.93 -11.40
C VAL A 234 14.96 -7.16 -12.22
N ALA A 235 15.11 -8.36 -11.67
CA ALA A 235 14.71 -9.59 -12.34
C ALA A 235 13.20 -9.61 -12.66
N GLU A 236 12.36 -9.08 -11.79
CA GLU A 236 10.91 -8.94 -12.04
C GLU A 236 10.63 -7.99 -13.21
N LEU A 237 11.19 -6.78 -13.18
CA LEU A 237 10.95 -5.79 -14.22
C LEU A 237 11.51 -6.21 -15.58
N GLN A 238 12.59 -6.98 -15.61
CA GLN A 238 13.18 -7.53 -16.84
C GLN A 238 12.29 -8.56 -17.55
N LYS A 239 11.23 -9.08 -16.89
CA LYS A 239 10.22 -9.92 -17.56
C LYS A 239 9.38 -9.12 -18.57
N TYR A 240 9.44 -7.79 -18.52
CA TYR A 240 8.72 -6.87 -19.40
C TYR A 240 9.68 -6.23 -20.41
N PRO A 241 9.95 -6.87 -21.57
CA PRO A 241 11.02 -6.44 -22.48
C PRO A 241 10.79 -5.07 -23.13
N GLY A 242 9.53 -4.60 -23.17
CA GLY A 242 9.19 -3.26 -23.68
C GLY A 242 9.15 -2.16 -22.61
N LEU A 243 9.49 -2.47 -21.36
CA LEU A 243 9.53 -1.47 -20.28
C LEU A 243 10.75 -0.56 -20.45
N ASP A 244 10.57 0.74 -20.28
CA ASP A 244 11.64 1.72 -20.44
C ASP A 244 12.80 1.43 -19.48
N GLN A 245 14.03 1.51 -19.99
CA GLN A 245 15.22 1.09 -19.24
C GLN A 245 15.51 1.97 -18.02
N GLU A 246 15.06 3.22 -18.04
CA GLU A 246 15.17 4.13 -16.90
C GLU A 246 14.31 3.68 -15.70
N ILE A 247 13.14 3.08 -15.97
CA ILE A 247 12.29 2.47 -14.93
C ILE A 247 13.03 1.30 -14.27
N VAL A 248 13.69 0.46 -15.09
CA VAL A 248 14.48 -0.67 -14.58
C VAL A 248 15.75 -0.20 -13.85
N ALA A 249 16.34 0.91 -14.27
CA ALA A 249 17.56 1.46 -13.68
C ALA A 249 17.31 2.10 -12.31
N ALA A 250 16.13 2.67 -12.07
CA ALA A 250 15.81 3.37 -10.82
C ALA A 250 15.86 2.48 -9.58
N ILE A 251 15.62 1.17 -9.72
CA ILE A 251 15.56 0.22 -8.60
C ILE A 251 16.84 -0.60 -8.39
N ARG A 252 17.95 -0.21 -9.04
CA ARG A 252 19.24 -0.92 -8.97
C ARG A 252 20.02 -0.65 -7.68
#